data_AF-A0A2P4XHY6-F1
#
_entry.id   AF-A0A2P4XHY6-F1
#
_cell.length_a   1.000
_cell.length_b   1.000
_cell.length_c   1.000
_cell.angle_alpha   90.00
_cell.angle_beta   90.00
_cell.angle_gamma   90.00
#
_symmetry.space_group_name_H-M   'P 1'
#
loop_
_entity.id
_entity.type
_entity.pdbx_description
1 polymer ?
#
loop_
_entity_poly.entity_id
_entity_poly.type
_entity_poly.pdbx_seq_one_letter_code
_entity_poly.pdbx_strand_id
1 'polypeptide(L)'
;MDNKNWIMDHIVKNEGTLNYCVRWDSTKKLSKNVASKFQDMLTRQFNAWNRWLIGYNCWPYDEIKVNVVGFAVKDASLLDWNDDSLGKIYEGDLDEKGVAKCPQNCYRFYDVGINGWTDTSACAAEPYDLSLSLEQGLEGGFGFDWGQKVSLENTLGMIDNEELTIIAHEIGHGFGLPDFYEQSDKPSTDFPACIMEAGRSMTVTEGDGWMLRRVLEQFKSRYNF
;
A
#
# COMPACT_ATOMS: atom_id res chain seq x y z
N MET A 1 -3.82 -19.47 -0.20
CA MET A 1 -2.86 -18.36 0.00
C MET A 1 -2.15 -18.59 1.32
N ASP A 2 -0.89 -19.03 1.28
CA ASP A 2 -0.16 -19.44 2.49
C ASP A 2 0.51 -18.25 3.20
N ASN A 3 0.62 -17.10 2.52
CA ASN A 3 1.12 -15.87 3.12
C ASN A 3 0.18 -15.37 4.23
N LYS A 4 0.79 -14.86 5.31
CA LYS A 4 0.14 -14.34 6.53
C LYS A 4 0.45 -12.86 6.78
N ASN A 5 1.03 -12.18 5.80
CA ASN A 5 1.43 -10.78 5.86
C ASN A 5 0.60 -9.87 4.93
N TRP A 6 -0.60 -10.27 4.51
CA TRP A 6 -1.37 -9.45 3.58
C TRP A 6 -1.79 -8.13 4.21
N ILE A 7 -2.11 -7.13 3.40
CA ILE A 7 -2.54 -5.81 3.91
C ILE A 7 -3.74 -5.94 4.85
N MET A 8 -4.63 -6.91 4.61
CA MET A 8 -5.75 -7.21 5.50
C MET A 8 -5.30 -7.63 6.91
N ASP A 9 -4.23 -8.43 7.01
CA ASP A 9 -3.65 -8.83 8.29
C ASP A 9 -3.12 -7.60 9.06
N HIS A 10 -2.51 -6.63 8.36
CA HIS A 10 -2.06 -5.37 8.95
C HIS A 10 -3.21 -4.47 9.41
N ILE A 11 -4.25 -4.31 8.58
CA ILE A 11 -5.43 -3.51 8.93
C ILE A 11 -6.05 -4.03 10.23
N VAL A 12 -6.23 -5.34 10.34
CA VAL A 12 -6.83 -5.95 11.53
C VAL A 12 -5.91 -5.81 12.74
N LYS A 13 -4.60 -6.07 12.55
CA LYS A 13 -3.60 -5.93 13.63
C LYS A 13 -3.54 -4.52 14.21
N ASN A 14 -3.72 -3.51 13.36
CA ASN A 14 -3.60 -2.10 13.71
C ASN A 14 -4.97 -1.40 13.83
N GLU A 15 -6.05 -2.17 13.98
CA GLU A 15 -7.38 -1.66 14.28
C GLU A 15 -7.86 -0.59 13.28
N GLY A 16 -7.71 -0.85 11.98
CA GLY A 16 -8.15 0.05 10.91
C GLY A 16 -7.12 1.12 10.52
N THR A 17 -5.88 1.01 10.97
CA THR A 17 -4.81 1.97 10.65
C THR A 17 -3.64 1.31 9.92
N LEU A 18 -2.99 2.03 9.00
CA LEU A 18 -1.79 1.61 8.29
C LEU A 18 -0.72 2.70 8.36
N ASN A 19 0.50 2.32 8.73
CA ASN A 19 1.65 3.21 8.69
C ASN A 19 2.45 2.93 7.41
N TYR A 20 2.70 3.98 6.63
CA TYR A 20 3.45 3.94 5.39
C TYR A 20 4.81 4.60 5.53
N CYS A 21 5.81 3.99 4.90
CA CYS A 21 7.09 4.65 4.65
C CYS A 21 7.29 4.86 3.15
N VAL A 22 7.49 6.12 2.74
CA VAL A 22 7.66 6.50 1.34
C VAL A 22 9.12 6.31 0.94
N ARG A 23 9.38 5.62 -0.17
CA ARG A 23 10.70 5.44 -0.75
C ARG A 23 10.79 6.27 -2.03
N TRP A 24 11.59 7.34 -2.00
CA TRP A 24 11.73 8.26 -3.12
C TRP A 24 12.84 7.81 -4.07
N ASP A 25 12.46 7.11 -5.14
CA ASP A 25 13.37 6.57 -6.14
C ASP A 25 13.45 7.49 -7.37
N SER A 26 14.02 8.68 -7.13
CA SER A 26 14.12 9.73 -8.15
C SER A 26 15.33 10.63 -7.94
N THR A 27 15.75 11.32 -9.01
CA THR A 27 16.70 12.44 -8.93
C THR A 27 16.01 13.80 -8.83
N LYS A 28 14.67 13.85 -8.96
CA LYS A 28 13.89 15.08 -8.90
C LYS A 28 13.72 15.53 -7.44
N LYS A 29 13.62 16.86 -7.25
CA LYS A 29 13.25 17.43 -5.96
C LYS A 29 11.80 17.09 -5.64
N LEU A 30 11.53 16.67 -4.40
CA LEU A 30 10.19 16.52 -3.85
C LEU A 30 9.90 17.70 -2.94
N SER A 31 8.80 18.40 -3.18
CA SER A 31 8.38 19.49 -2.31
C SER A 31 7.53 19.01 -1.14
N LYS A 32 7.62 19.69 0.00
CA LYS A 32 6.89 19.41 1.23
C LYS A 32 5.38 19.41 0.98
N ASN A 33 4.92 20.35 0.15
CA ASN A 33 3.52 20.46 -0.23
C ASN A 33 3.01 19.28 -1.09
N VAL A 34 3.88 18.70 -1.93
CA VAL A 34 3.51 17.49 -2.67
C VAL A 34 3.60 16.27 -1.76
N ALA A 35 4.66 16.16 -0.96
CA ALA A 35 4.86 15.06 -0.02
C ALA A 35 3.73 14.96 1.02
N SER A 36 3.20 16.09 1.50
CA SER A 36 2.10 16.12 2.47
C SER A 36 0.80 15.52 1.93
N LYS A 37 0.64 15.39 0.61
CA LYS A 37 -0.56 14.81 -0.01
C LYS A 37 -0.55 13.29 -0.04
N PHE A 38 0.60 12.63 0.16
CA PHE A 38 0.68 11.17 0.05
C PHE A 38 -0.20 10.45 1.06
N GLN A 39 -0.30 10.98 2.28
CA GLN A 39 -1.15 10.40 3.32
C GLN A 39 -2.61 10.37 2.87
N ASP A 40 -3.17 11.53 2.53
CA ASP A 40 -4.57 11.65 2.10
C ASP A 40 -4.83 10.85 0.82
N MET A 41 -3.88 10.85 -0.13
CA MET A 41 -3.98 10.06 -1.35
C MET A 41 -4.11 8.56 -1.04
N LEU A 42 -3.23 8.01 -0.20
CA LEU A 42 -3.26 6.62 0.21
C LEU A 42 -4.55 6.30 0.98
N THR A 43 -4.97 7.18 1.89
CA THR A 43 -6.25 7.04 2.61
C THR A 43 -7.43 6.93 1.64
N ARG A 44 -7.50 7.77 0.60
CA ARG A 44 -8.55 7.63 -0.43
C ARG A 44 -8.50 6.28 -1.13
N GLN A 45 -7.32 5.80 -1.51
CA GLN A 45 -7.18 4.52 -2.21
C GLN A 45 -7.64 3.35 -1.34
N PHE A 46 -7.25 3.31 -0.07
CA PHE A 46 -7.68 2.26 0.86
C PHE A 46 -9.18 2.31 1.14
N ASN A 47 -9.77 3.49 1.26
CA ASN A 47 -11.21 3.60 1.50
C ASN A 47 -12.06 3.27 0.26
N ALA A 48 -11.53 3.43 -0.95
CA ALA A 48 -12.16 2.94 -2.18
C ALA A 48 -12.34 1.41 -2.17
N TRP A 49 -11.40 0.68 -1.54
CA TRP A 49 -11.52 -0.75 -1.27
C TRP A 49 -12.39 -1.04 -0.02
N ASN A 50 -12.14 -0.34 1.09
CA ASN A 50 -12.77 -0.61 2.39
C ASN A 50 -14.30 -0.53 2.35
N ARG A 51 -14.87 0.38 1.55
CA ARG A 51 -16.33 0.57 1.43
C ARG A 51 -17.09 -0.73 1.13
N TRP A 52 -16.44 -1.68 0.46
CA TRP A 52 -17.05 -2.96 0.11
C TRP A 52 -17.14 -3.95 1.29
N LEU A 53 -16.38 -3.72 2.36
CA LEU A 53 -16.40 -4.54 3.57
C LEU A 53 -17.30 -3.96 4.67
N ILE A 54 -17.65 -2.67 4.62
CA ILE A 54 -18.53 -2.04 5.62
C ILE A 54 -19.87 -2.79 5.69
N GLY A 55 -20.26 -3.20 6.90
CA GLY A 55 -21.48 -3.96 7.16
C GLY A 55 -21.45 -5.42 6.72
N TYR A 56 -20.31 -5.92 6.22
CA TYR A 56 -20.16 -7.29 5.76
C TYR A 56 -19.30 -8.12 6.71
N ASN A 57 -19.77 -9.33 7.05
CA ASN A 57 -19.02 -10.34 7.80
C ASN A 57 -18.37 -9.82 9.11
N CYS A 58 -19.08 -8.96 9.85
CA CYS A 58 -18.64 -8.31 11.09
C CYS A 58 -17.40 -7.41 10.95
N TRP A 59 -17.07 -6.94 9.74
CA TRP A 59 -15.98 -6.00 9.55
C TRP A 59 -16.18 -4.73 10.39
N PRO A 60 -15.25 -4.38 11.30
CA PRO A 60 -15.47 -3.35 12.31
C PRO A 60 -14.98 -1.95 11.89
N TYR A 61 -14.38 -1.81 10.71
CA TYR A 61 -13.70 -0.58 10.29
C TYR A 61 -14.51 0.16 9.22
N ASP A 62 -15.14 1.26 9.61
CA ASP A 62 -15.85 2.16 8.69
C ASP A 62 -14.87 3.01 7.84
N GLU A 63 -13.64 3.15 8.31
CA GLU A 63 -12.57 3.89 7.64
C GLU A 63 -11.24 3.18 7.85
N ILE A 64 -10.38 3.17 6.82
CA ILE A 64 -8.97 2.82 6.95
C ILE A 64 -8.13 4.09 6.95
N LYS A 65 -7.45 4.36 8.06
CA LYS A 65 -6.58 5.52 8.21
C LYS A 65 -5.17 5.17 7.78
N VAL A 66 -4.54 6.06 7.03
CA VAL A 66 -3.13 5.92 6.66
C VAL A 66 -2.33 7.02 7.34
N ASN A 67 -1.17 6.67 7.89
CA ASN A 67 -0.18 7.62 8.38
C ASN A 67 1.09 7.47 7.56
N VAL A 68 1.65 8.57 7.05
CA VAL A 68 3.01 8.53 6.50
C VAL A 68 3.98 8.81 7.65
N VAL A 69 4.78 7.80 8.02
CA VAL A 69 5.66 7.85 9.19
C VAL A 69 7.13 8.09 8.84
N GLY A 70 7.49 8.01 7.55
CA GLY A 70 8.84 8.33 7.11
C GLY A 70 9.02 8.41 5.61
N PHE A 71 10.15 9.01 5.25
CA PHE A 71 10.60 9.22 3.88
C PHE A 71 12.04 8.73 3.74
N ALA A 72 12.24 7.67 2.97
CA ALA A 72 13.55 7.20 2.57
C ALA A 72 13.98 7.89 1.27
N VAL A 73 15.15 8.51 1.30
CA VAL A 73 15.77 9.24 0.19
C VAL A 73 17.23 8.89 0.07
N LYS A 74 17.78 8.92 -1.15
CA LYS A 74 19.21 8.71 -1.35
C LYS A 74 20.07 9.88 -0.84
N ASP A 75 19.50 11.09 -0.88
CA ASP A 75 20.14 12.35 -0.53
C ASP A 75 19.05 13.28 -0.01
N ALA A 76 19.19 13.78 1.22
CA ALA A 76 18.22 14.63 1.89
C ALA A 76 18.02 15.96 1.19
N SER A 77 19.00 16.41 0.40
CA SER A 77 18.84 17.60 -0.44
C SER A 77 17.70 17.43 -1.44
N LEU A 78 17.31 16.22 -1.82
CA LEU A 78 16.17 15.98 -2.72
C LEU A 78 14.84 16.45 -2.13
N LEU A 79 14.77 16.66 -0.83
CA LEU A 79 13.61 17.20 -0.14
C LEU A 79 13.79 18.70 0.05
N ASP A 80 12.72 19.48 -0.16
CA ASP A 80 12.74 20.92 0.18
C ASP A 80 12.41 21.20 1.66
N TRP A 81 12.33 20.16 2.49
CA TRP A 81 12.18 20.20 3.94
C TRP A 81 13.23 19.33 4.62
N ASN A 82 13.50 19.63 5.90
CA ASN A 82 14.55 18.97 6.69
C ASN A 82 14.13 18.71 8.15
N ASP A 83 12.82 18.78 8.42
CA ASP A 83 12.22 18.46 9.72
C ASP A 83 11.40 17.16 9.63
N ASP A 84 10.99 16.63 10.78
CA ASP A 84 10.20 15.39 10.87
C ASP A 84 8.68 15.64 10.76
N SER A 85 8.23 16.79 10.23
CA SER A 85 6.80 17.16 10.23
C SER A 85 5.91 16.31 9.32
N LEU A 86 6.50 15.58 8.38
CA LEU A 86 5.82 14.59 7.53
C LEU A 86 6.23 13.14 7.87
N GLY A 87 6.91 12.95 9.00
CA GLY A 87 7.58 11.69 9.34
C GLY A 87 9.10 11.78 9.23
N LYS A 88 9.79 10.76 9.73
CA LYS A 88 11.25 10.72 9.82
C LYS A 88 11.89 10.67 8.42
N ILE A 89 12.89 11.52 8.17
CA ILE A 89 13.72 11.43 6.97
C ILE A 89 14.83 10.38 7.19
N TYR A 90 14.89 9.38 6.32
CA TYR A 90 15.94 8.35 6.28
C TYR A 90 16.80 8.58 5.04
N GLU A 91 18.03 9.02 5.23
CA GLU A 91 18.96 9.32 4.15
C GLU A 91 20.01 8.20 3.99
N GLY A 92 20.26 7.77 2.76
CA GLY A 92 21.48 7.05 2.39
C GLY A 92 21.52 5.54 2.68
N ASP A 93 20.47 4.98 3.28
CA ASP A 93 20.30 3.51 3.33
C ASP A 93 19.70 3.03 2.00
N LEU A 94 20.49 2.32 1.18
CA LEU A 94 20.14 1.95 -0.19
C LEU A 94 20.06 0.43 -0.37
N ASP A 95 19.20 0.00 -1.28
CA ASP A 95 19.16 -1.39 -1.75
C ASP A 95 20.25 -1.72 -2.78
N GLU A 96 20.33 -2.99 -3.17
CA GLU A 96 21.32 -3.47 -4.14
C GLU A 96 21.20 -2.78 -5.51
N LYS A 97 20.07 -2.12 -5.78
CA LYS A 97 19.78 -1.36 -6.99
C LYS A 97 19.95 0.15 -6.78
N GLY A 98 20.39 0.59 -5.59
CA GLY A 98 20.59 1.99 -5.25
C GLY A 98 19.32 2.73 -4.82
N VAL A 99 18.22 2.01 -4.55
CA VAL A 99 16.96 2.62 -4.13
C VAL A 99 16.93 2.78 -2.61
N ALA A 100 16.58 3.98 -2.14
CA ALA A 100 16.50 4.25 -0.71
C ALA A 100 15.50 3.31 -0.01
N LYS A 101 15.88 2.79 1.14
CA LYS A 101 15.06 1.90 1.98
C LYS A 101 14.66 2.61 3.26
N CYS A 102 13.48 2.26 3.73
CA CYS A 102 13.10 2.52 5.11
C CYS A 102 13.79 1.49 6.03
N PRO A 103 14.11 1.83 7.28
CA PRO A 103 14.90 0.95 8.13
C PRO A 103 14.21 -0.38 8.40
N GLN A 104 14.91 -1.49 8.18
CA GLN A 104 14.34 -2.83 8.34
C GLN A 104 13.88 -3.13 9.77
N ASN A 105 14.55 -2.57 10.77
CA ASN A 105 14.17 -2.68 12.19
C ASN A 105 12.85 -1.94 12.53
N CYS A 106 12.35 -1.11 11.61
CA CYS A 106 11.05 -0.43 11.72
C CYS A 106 9.95 -1.13 10.91
N TYR A 107 10.28 -2.16 10.12
CA TYR A 107 9.31 -2.83 9.28
C TYR A 107 8.52 -3.87 10.09
N ARG A 108 7.21 -3.65 10.20
CA ARG A 108 6.27 -4.63 10.72
C ARG A 108 5.94 -5.61 9.61
N PHE A 109 6.12 -6.90 9.87
CA PHE A 109 5.58 -7.97 9.05
C PHE A 109 5.30 -9.19 9.91
N TYR A 110 4.36 -10.02 9.50
CA TYR A 110 4.09 -11.29 10.14
C TYR A 110 5.01 -12.37 9.56
N ASP A 111 5.92 -12.88 10.38
CA ASP A 111 6.83 -13.95 10.00
C ASP A 111 6.27 -15.32 10.42
N VAL A 112 6.15 -16.22 9.45
CA VAL A 112 5.72 -17.62 9.66
C VAL A 112 6.79 -18.43 10.40
N GLY A 113 8.07 -18.04 10.30
CA GLY A 113 9.20 -18.64 11.01
C GLY A 113 9.15 -18.42 12.52
N ILE A 114 8.66 -17.27 12.98
CA ILE A 114 8.45 -16.98 14.41
C ILE A 114 6.98 -17.14 14.85
N ASN A 115 6.06 -17.32 13.89
CA ASN A 115 4.61 -17.29 14.08
C ASN A 115 4.14 -16.06 14.87
N GLY A 116 4.57 -14.88 14.44
CA GLY A 116 4.25 -13.62 15.09
C GLY A 116 4.66 -12.41 14.27
N TRP A 117 4.25 -11.24 14.76
CA TRP A 117 4.67 -9.96 14.22
C TRP A 117 6.12 -9.69 14.59
N THR A 118 6.88 -9.08 13.68
CA THR A 118 8.26 -8.66 13.96
C THR A 118 8.35 -7.73 15.16
N ASP A 119 9.41 -7.93 15.94
CA ASP A 119 9.78 -7.03 17.02
C ASP A 119 10.44 -5.77 16.43
N THR A 120 9.75 -4.65 16.59
CA THR A 120 10.18 -3.33 16.11
C THR A 120 10.62 -2.42 17.28
N SER A 121 10.89 -2.98 18.46
CA SER A 121 11.35 -2.23 19.64
C SER A 121 12.68 -1.49 19.44
N ALA A 122 13.49 -1.93 18.47
CA ALA A 122 14.72 -1.26 18.05
C ALA A 122 14.49 -0.10 17.06
N CYS A 123 13.26 0.15 16.62
CA CYS A 123 12.93 1.28 15.77
C CYS A 123 12.99 2.58 16.59
N ALA A 124 13.79 3.54 16.14
CA ALA A 124 13.93 4.84 16.80
C ALA A 124 12.77 5.81 16.49
N ALA A 125 11.87 5.43 15.60
CA ALA A 125 10.72 6.20 15.15
C ALA A 125 9.47 5.30 15.15
N GLU A 126 8.37 5.76 14.56
CA GLU A 126 7.17 4.94 14.40
C GLU A 126 7.41 3.78 13.41
N PRO A 127 7.11 2.52 13.78
CA PRO A 127 7.16 1.40 12.85
C PRO A 127 6.18 1.57 11.68
N TYR A 128 6.52 1.01 10.53
CA TYR A 128 5.69 1.03 9.33
C TYR A 128 5.23 -0.36 8.91
N ASP A 129 4.09 -0.43 8.25
CA ASP A 129 3.46 -1.65 7.74
C ASP A 129 3.74 -1.89 6.26
N LEU A 130 3.77 -0.81 5.48
CA LEU A 130 3.81 -0.87 4.03
C LEU A 130 4.74 0.22 3.50
N SER A 131 5.29 0.00 2.32
CA SER A 131 6.10 0.99 1.63
C SER A 131 5.45 1.46 0.33
N LEU A 132 5.57 2.75 0.05
CA LEU A 132 5.23 3.34 -1.24
C LEU A 132 6.53 3.75 -1.93
N SER A 133 6.97 2.96 -2.90
CA SER A 133 8.16 3.26 -3.71
C SER A 133 7.75 4.00 -4.98
N LEU A 134 8.21 5.23 -5.14
CA LEU A 134 7.94 6.08 -6.31
C LEU A 134 9.14 6.06 -7.24
N GLU A 135 9.07 5.25 -8.29
CA GLU A 135 10.16 5.02 -9.24
C GLU A 135 10.03 5.92 -10.46
N GLN A 136 11.07 6.72 -10.69
CA GLN A 136 11.17 7.57 -11.85
C GLN A 136 11.30 6.75 -13.14
N GLY A 137 10.40 6.98 -14.10
CA GLY A 137 10.44 6.32 -15.40
C GLY A 137 9.91 4.88 -15.41
N LEU A 138 9.38 4.38 -14.29
CA LEU A 138 8.60 3.15 -14.30
C LEU A 138 7.30 3.36 -15.08
N GLU A 139 6.97 2.40 -15.94
CA GLU A 139 5.66 2.28 -16.57
C GLU A 139 4.82 1.27 -15.78
N GLY A 140 3.67 1.69 -15.25
CA GLY A 140 2.82 0.83 -14.42
C GLY A 140 3.20 0.80 -12.95
N GLY A 141 3.03 -0.38 -12.33
CA GLY A 141 3.30 -0.62 -10.92
C GLY A 141 3.50 -2.09 -10.60
N PHE A 142 3.92 -2.34 -9.36
CA PHE A 142 3.98 -3.65 -8.72
C PHE A 142 3.47 -3.53 -7.29
N GLY A 143 2.56 -4.41 -6.92
CA GLY A 143 1.96 -4.46 -5.60
C GLY A 143 2.10 -5.85 -5.01
N PHE A 144 2.31 -5.91 -3.70
CA PHE A 144 2.23 -7.16 -2.95
C PHE A 144 2.00 -6.86 -1.46
N ASP A 145 2.30 -7.82 -0.61
CA ASP A 145 2.14 -7.72 0.84
C ASP A 145 2.99 -6.62 1.51
N TRP A 146 4.07 -6.17 0.87
CA TRP A 146 4.98 -5.12 1.36
C TRP A 146 4.61 -3.70 0.93
N GLY A 147 3.54 -3.54 0.13
CA GLY A 147 3.07 -2.25 -0.37
C GLY A 147 3.16 -2.14 -1.90
N GLN A 148 3.52 -0.95 -2.40
CA GLN A 148 3.45 -0.60 -3.81
C GLN A 148 4.78 -0.02 -4.31
N LYS A 149 5.19 -0.41 -5.52
CA LYS A 149 6.22 0.26 -6.33
C LYS A 149 5.56 0.75 -7.60
N VAL A 150 5.49 2.07 -7.80
CA VAL A 150 4.67 2.67 -8.86
C VAL A 150 5.40 3.78 -9.59
N SER A 151 4.93 4.06 -10.80
CA SER A 151 5.37 5.20 -11.61
C SER A 151 5.25 6.51 -10.84
N LEU A 152 6.39 7.17 -10.64
CA LEU A 152 6.44 8.49 -10.03
C LEU A 152 5.66 9.51 -10.85
N GLU A 153 5.91 9.57 -12.17
CA GLU A 153 5.27 10.51 -13.08
C GLU A 153 3.75 10.41 -13.05
N ASN A 154 3.22 9.18 -13.14
CA ASN A 154 1.78 8.96 -13.08
C ASN A 154 1.20 9.36 -11.72
N THR A 155 1.84 8.93 -10.63
CA THR A 155 1.38 9.20 -9.27
C THR A 155 1.30 10.70 -9.00
N LEU A 156 2.36 11.45 -9.30
CA LEU A 156 2.37 12.89 -9.05
C LEU A 156 1.39 13.64 -9.95
N GLY A 157 1.23 13.20 -11.20
CA GLY A 157 0.28 13.80 -12.13
C GLY A 157 -1.19 13.59 -11.74
N MET A 158 -1.48 12.58 -10.91
CA MET A 158 -2.83 12.20 -10.50
C MET A 158 -3.05 12.28 -8.99
N ILE A 159 -2.11 12.82 -8.21
CA ILE A 159 -2.12 12.76 -6.73
C ILE A 159 -3.37 13.35 -6.06
N ASP A 160 -4.04 14.28 -6.74
CA ASP A 160 -5.26 14.94 -6.27
C ASP A 160 -6.55 14.25 -6.76
N ASN A 161 -6.45 13.21 -7.59
CA ASN A 161 -7.61 12.44 -8.05
C ASN A 161 -8.19 11.61 -6.89
N GLU A 162 -9.48 11.30 -7.00
CA GLU A 162 -10.16 10.44 -6.03
C GLU A 162 -9.52 9.05 -5.95
N GLU A 163 -9.38 8.40 -7.11
CA GLU A 163 -8.72 7.10 -7.25
C GLU A 163 -7.59 7.20 -8.29
N LEU A 164 -6.40 6.70 -7.93
CA LEU A 164 -5.24 6.59 -8.79
C LEU A 164 -5.18 5.14 -9.28
N THR A 165 -5.56 4.90 -10.53
CA THR A 165 -5.80 3.55 -11.08
C THR A 165 -4.68 2.56 -10.80
N ILE A 166 -3.42 2.96 -11.03
CA ILE A 166 -2.26 2.08 -10.79
C ILE A 166 -2.12 1.77 -9.30
N ILE A 167 -2.14 2.77 -8.42
CA ILE A 167 -1.98 2.53 -6.98
C ILE A 167 -3.14 1.69 -6.43
N ALA A 168 -4.38 1.97 -6.84
CA ALA A 168 -5.55 1.21 -6.43
C ALA A 168 -5.46 -0.25 -6.91
N HIS A 169 -4.96 -0.49 -8.12
CA HIS A 169 -4.68 -1.84 -8.63
C HIS A 169 -3.61 -2.56 -7.81
N GLU A 170 -2.47 -1.91 -7.56
CA GLU A 170 -1.37 -2.50 -6.77
C GLU A 170 -1.77 -2.77 -5.31
N ILE A 171 -2.69 -1.99 -4.73
CA ILE A 171 -3.29 -2.29 -3.43
C ILE A 171 -4.11 -3.59 -3.47
N GLY A 172 -4.80 -3.87 -4.59
CA GLY A 172 -5.51 -5.13 -4.81
C GLY A 172 -4.61 -6.36 -4.67
N HIS A 173 -3.40 -6.30 -5.26
CA HIS A 173 -2.39 -7.35 -5.06
C HIS A 173 -1.92 -7.46 -3.61
N GLY A 174 -1.88 -6.35 -2.86
CA GLY A 174 -1.60 -6.38 -1.42
C GLY A 174 -2.68 -7.03 -0.57
N PHE A 175 -3.91 -7.12 -1.08
CA PHE A 175 -4.96 -8.00 -0.51
C PHE A 175 -4.84 -9.46 -0.98
N GLY A 176 -3.88 -9.78 -1.83
CA GLY A 176 -3.65 -11.11 -2.39
C GLY A 176 -4.43 -11.40 -3.68
N LEU A 177 -5.07 -10.39 -4.29
CA LEU A 177 -5.79 -10.59 -5.56
C LEU A 177 -4.80 -10.76 -6.72
N PRO A 178 -4.97 -11.75 -7.61
CA PRO A 178 -4.16 -11.85 -8.83
C PRO A 178 -4.70 -10.92 -9.92
N ASP A 179 -3.93 -10.76 -11.00
CA ASP A 179 -4.41 -10.15 -12.23
C ASP A 179 -5.52 -10.99 -12.88
N PHE A 180 -6.51 -10.30 -13.46
CA PHE A 180 -7.65 -10.89 -14.18
C PHE A 180 -7.57 -10.57 -15.68
N TYR A 181 -6.37 -10.57 -16.27
CA TYR A 181 -6.16 -10.08 -17.64
C TYR A 181 -6.63 -11.09 -18.68
N GLU A 182 -6.46 -12.39 -18.42
CA GLU A 182 -6.90 -13.46 -19.31
C GLU A 182 -8.28 -13.99 -18.89
N GLN A 183 -9.00 -14.59 -19.84
CA GLN A 183 -10.28 -15.23 -19.51
C GLN A 183 -10.12 -16.41 -18.55
N SER A 184 -8.97 -17.09 -18.56
CA SER A 184 -8.65 -18.19 -17.65
C SER A 184 -8.46 -17.74 -16.20
N ASP A 185 -8.16 -16.46 -15.98
CA ASP A 185 -7.91 -15.91 -14.64
C ASP A 185 -9.21 -15.57 -13.92
N LYS A 186 -10.31 -15.47 -14.68
CA LYS A 186 -11.62 -15.04 -14.21
C LYS A 186 -12.49 -16.25 -13.82
N PRO A 187 -13.36 -16.10 -12.80
CA PRO A 187 -14.33 -17.13 -12.43
C PRO A 187 -15.33 -17.49 -13.54
N SER A 188 -15.64 -16.55 -14.44
CA SER A 188 -16.57 -16.72 -15.55
C SER A 188 -16.28 -15.75 -16.71
N THR A 189 -16.90 -16.01 -17.86
CA THR A 189 -16.79 -15.15 -19.07
C THR A 189 -17.52 -13.83 -18.97
N ASP A 190 -18.49 -13.75 -18.07
CA ASP A 190 -19.33 -12.58 -17.80
C ASP A 190 -18.97 -11.89 -16.48
N PHE A 191 -17.75 -12.12 -15.98
CA PHE A 191 -17.28 -11.50 -14.74
C PHE A 191 -17.36 -9.96 -14.83
N PRO A 192 -17.88 -9.27 -13.79
CA PRO A 192 -17.99 -7.82 -13.79
C PRO A 192 -16.64 -7.12 -14.03
N ALA A 193 -16.68 -5.94 -14.67
CA ALA A 193 -15.48 -5.13 -14.83
C ALA A 193 -14.88 -4.81 -13.46
N CYS A 194 -13.56 -4.93 -13.34
CA CYS A 194 -12.83 -4.77 -12.09
C CYS A 194 -11.48 -4.09 -12.37
N ILE A 195 -10.90 -3.44 -11.37
CA ILE A 195 -9.62 -2.75 -11.51
C ILE A 195 -8.47 -3.75 -11.69
N MET A 196 -8.64 -4.99 -11.22
CA MET A 196 -7.68 -6.09 -11.43
C MET A 196 -7.65 -6.60 -12.88
N GLU A 197 -8.52 -6.10 -13.76
CA GLU A 197 -8.47 -6.31 -15.21
C GLU A 197 -7.97 -5.03 -15.89
N ALA A 198 -6.70 -5.00 -16.30
CA ALA A 198 -6.05 -3.80 -16.82
C ALA A 198 -6.87 -3.15 -17.95
N GLY A 199 -7.16 -1.86 -17.77
CA GLY A 199 -7.89 -1.04 -18.74
C GLY A 199 -9.41 -1.27 -18.77
N ARG A 200 -9.97 -2.17 -17.95
CA ARG A 200 -11.42 -2.43 -17.91
C ARG A 200 -12.16 -1.63 -16.86
N SER A 201 -11.45 -1.16 -15.85
CA SER A 201 -11.91 -0.10 -14.95
C SER A 201 -10.75 0.83 -14.58
N MET A 202 -11.07 2.09 -14.31
CA MET A 202 -10.10 3.07 -13.79
C MET A 202 -10.21 3.24 -12.26
N THR A 203 -11.22 2.63 -11.65
CA THR A 203 -11.57 2.72 -10.22
C THR A 203 -11.97 1.36 -9.67
N VAL A 204 -11.93 1.19 -8.35
CA VAL A 204 -12.40 -0.01 -7.66
C VAL A 204 -13.92 -0.16 -7.87
N THR A 205 -14.35 -1.32 -8.34
CA THR A 205 -15.76 -1.60 -8.69
C THR A 205 -16.41 -2.62 -7.74
N GLU A 206 -17.66 -2.98 -8.03
CA GLU A 206 -18.34 -4.09 -7.37
C GLU A 206 -17.65 -5.44 -7.59
N GLY A 207 -17.04 -5.67 -8.75
CA GLY A 207 -16.28 -6.89 -9.03
C GLY A 207 -15.08 -7.02 -8.09
N ASP A 208 -14.36 -5.92 -7.88
CA ASP A 208 -13.27 -5.82 -6.91
C ASP A 208 -13.76 -6.04 -5.47
N GLY A 209 -14.88 -5.40 -5.12
CA GLY A 209 -15.51 -5.57 -3.81
C GLY A 209 -15.93 -7.01 -3.53
N TRP A 210 -16.47 -7.71 -4.53
CA TRP A 210 -16.78 -9.14 -4.41
C TRP A 210 -15.52 -9.97 -4.15
N MET A 211 -14.43 -9.73 -4.89
CA MET A 211 -13.16 -10.41 -4.68
C MET A 211 -12.58 -10.14 -3.28
N LEU A 212 -12.60 -8.89 -2.82
CA LEU A 212 -12.13 -8.50 -1.49
C LEU A 212 -12.93 -9.19 -0.36
N ARG A 213 -14.24 -9.36 -0.54
CA ARG A 213 -15.08 -10.12 0.40
C ARG A 213 -14.67 -11.59 0.47
N ARG A 214 -14.35 -12.21 -0.67
CA ARG A 214 -13.82 -13.60 -0.71
C ARG A 214 -12.48 -13.71 0.03
N VAL A 215 -11.62 -12.70 -0.08
CA VAL A 215 -10.37 -12.62 0.70
C VAL A 215 -10.67 -12.58 2.20
N LEU A 216 -11.59 -11.70 2.63
CA LEU A 216 -11.98 -11.61 4.04
C LEU A 216 -12.53 -12.95 4.57
N GLU A 217 -13.43 -13.61 3.85
CA GLU A 217 -13.95 -14.92 4.24
C GLU A 217 -12.84 -15.96 4.41
N GLN A 218 -11.83 -15.95 3.54
CA GLN A 218 -10.70 -16.87 3.59
C GLN A 218 -9.79 -16.61 4.81
N PHE A 219 -9.59 -15.34 5.18
CA PHE A 219 -8.68 -14.96 6.26
C PHE A 219 -9.35 -14.72 7.61
N LYS A 220 -10.68 -14.64 7.67
CA LYS A 220 -11.42 -14.33 8.89
C LYS A 220 -11.06 -15.23 10.08
N SER A 221 -10.73 -16.50 9.86
CA SER A 221 -10.30 -17.41 10.93
C SER A 221 -8.99 -16.99 11.63
N ARG A 222 -8.21 -16.08 11.04
CA ARG A 222 -7.00 -15.48 11.61
C ARG A 222 -7.32 -14.32 12.56
N TYR A 223 -8.52 -13.75 12.49
CA TYR A 223 -8.88 -12.49 13.11
C TYR A 223 -9.82 -12.69 14.29
N ASN A 224 -9.68 -11.85 15.31
CA ASN A 224 -10.55 -11.84 16.48
C ASN A 224 -11.16 -10.45 16.66
N PHE A 225 -12.24 -10.21 15.94
CA PHE A 225 -13.14 -9.06 16.05
C PHE A 225 -14.59 -9.50 15.86
#